data_AF-A0A0R0F065-F1
#
_entry.id   AF-A0A0R0F065-F1
#
_cell.length_a   1.000
_cell.length_b   1.000
_cell.length_c   1.000
_cell.angle_alpha   90.00
_cell.angle_beta   90.00
_cell.angle_gamma   90.00
#
_symmetry.space_group_name_H-M   'P 1'
#
loop_
_entity.id
_entity.type
_entity.pdbx_description
1 polymer ?
#
loop_
_entity_poly.entity_id
_entity_poly.type
_entity_poly.pdbx_seq_one_letter_code
_entity_poly.pdbx_strand_id
1 'polypeptide(L)'
;MFNLNYNGSLYGDLKRICETDLGLASQCCLTKHVFKMSKQYLANVALKINVKVGGRNTVLVDALSRRIPLVSDRPTIIFGTDVTHPHPGEDSNPSIAAITHRQELIQDLFKQWQDPVRGRVTGGMIKELLISFRRAIGQKPQCIIFYRDGVSEGQF
;
A
#
# COMPACT_ATOMS: atom_id res chain seq x y z
N MET A 1 -2.43 11.47 -17.85
CA MET A 1 -3.77 11.49 -17.22
C MET A 1 -4.72 10.81 -18.18
N PHE A 2 -5.48 9.81 -17.73
CA PHE A 2 -6.42 9.07 -18.57
C PHE A 2 -7.85 9.48 -18.27
N ASN A 3 -8.64 9.73 -19.31
CA ASN A 3 -10.06 10.03 -19.20
C ASN A 3 -10.88 8.78 -19.51
N LEU A 4 -11.74 8.37 -18.58
CA LEU A 4 -12.47 7.11 -18.65
C LEU A 4 -13.97 7.35 -18.64
N ASN A 5 -14.67 6.67 -19.54
CA ASN A 5 -16.07 6.36 -19.36
C ASN A 5 -16.22 5.25 -18.32
N TYR A 6 -17.44 4.98 -17.84
CA TYR A 6 -17.78 4.03 -16.77
C TYR A 6 -17.46 2.54 -17.04
N ASN A 7 -16.37 2.25 -17.75
CA ASN A 7 -15.97 0.92 -18.15
C ASN A 7 -14.91 0.38 -17.17
N GLY A 8 -15.35 -0.46 -16.23
CA GLY A 8 -14.49 -1.02 -15.17
C GLY A 8 -13.33 -1.87 -15.70
N SER A 9 -13.53 -2.60 -16.81
CA SER A 9 -12.47 -3.41 -17.42
C SER A 9 -11.32 -2.55 -17.93
N LEU A 10 -11.63 -1.44 -18.63
CA LEU A 10 -10.63 -0.50 -19.13
C LEU A 10 -9.79 0.11 -17.99
N TYR A 11 -10.41 0.40 -16.85
CA TYR A 11 -9.68 0.87 -15.68
C TYR A 11 -8.68 -0.19 -15.17
N GLY A 12 -9.13 -1.44 -15.05
CA GLY A 12 -8.30 -2.57 -14.61
C GLY A 12 -7.09 -2.80 -15.52
N ASP A 13 -7.31 -2.83 -16.84
CA ASP A 13 -6.25 -3.01 -17.83
C ASP A 13 -5.23 -1.87 -17.81
N LEU A 14 -5.70 -0.62 -17.78
CA LEU A 14 -4.80 0.54 -17.68
C LEU A 14 -3.98 0.50 -16.40
N LYS A 15 -4.58 0.11 -15.28
CA LYS A 15 -3.88 0.02 -14.00
C LYS A 15 -2.82 -1.07 -14.04
N ARG A 16 -3.16 -2.26 -14.53
CA ARG A 16 -2.23 -3.37 -14.71
C ARG A 16 -1.06 -2.97 -15.61
N ILE A 17 -1.33 -2.43 -16.81
CA ILE A 17 -0.29 -2.06 -17.77
C ILE A 17 0.61 -0.96 -17.20
N CYS A 18 0.04 0.11 -16.65
CA CYS A 18 0.84 1.19 -16.10
C CYS A 18 1.64 0.76 -14.87
N GLU A 19 1.03 0.10 -13.88
CA GLU A 19 1.65 -0.12 -12.57
C GLU A 19 2.49 -1.41 -12.52
N THR A 20 2.13 -2.44 -13.29
CA THR A 20 2.85 -3.73 -13.32
C THR A 20 3.78 -3.85 -14.51
N ASP A 21 3.30 -3.57 -15.72
CA ASP A 21 4.07 -3.87 -16.94
C ASP A 21 5.10 -2.76 -17.27
N LEU A 22 4.75 -1.49 -17.04
CA LEU A 22 5.56 -0.33 -17.43
C LEU A 22 6.18 0.46 -16.25
N GLY A 23 5.70 0.28 -15.02
CA GLY A 23 6.17 1.04 -13.84
C GLY A 23 5.86 2.54 -13.88
N LEU A 24 4.75 2.93 -14.51
CA LEU A 24 4.33 4.31 -14.72
C LEU A 24 3.25 4.76 -13.73
N ALA A 25 3.48 5.92 -13.12
CA ALA A 25 2.47 6.61 -12.32
C ALA A 25 1.30 7.06 -13.22
N SER A 26 0.08 6.57 -12.93
CA SER A 26 -1.11 6.87 -13.73
C SER A 26 -2.25 7.48 -12.89
N GLN A 27 -2.95 8.46 -13.45
CA GLN A 27 -4.16 9.05 -12.87
C GLN A 27 -5.34 8.96 -13.84
N CYS A 28 -6.36 8.20 -13.45
CA CYS A 28 -7.60 8.04 -14.19
C CYS A 28 -8.67 8.98 -13.64
N CYS A 29 -9.46 9.60 -14.53
CA CYS A 29 -10.54 10.51 -14.18
C CYS A 29 -11.78 10.14 -14.97
N LEU A 30 -12.97 10.24 -14.36
CA LEU A 30 -14.21 10.01 -15.09
C LEU A 30 -14.53 11.21 -15.98
N THR A 31 -14.93 10.92 -17.21
CA THR A 31 -15.27 11.91 -18.25
C THR A 31 -16.20 13.02 -17.74
N LYS A 32 -17.27 12.64 -17.03
CA LYS A 32 -18.22 13.60 -16.44
C LYS A 32 -17.58 14.63 -15.49
N HIS A 33 -16.56 14.25 -14.75
CA HIS A 33 -15.90 15.14 -13.79
C HIS A 33 -14.84 16.01 -14.46
N VAL A 34 -14.16 15.45 -15.47
CA VAL A 34 -13.24 16.22 -16.31
C VAL A 34 -14.00 17.33 -17.04
N PHE A 35 -15.18 17.06 -17.61
CA PHE A 35 -15.98 18.09 -18.28
C PHE A 35 -16.60 19.11 -17.32
N LYS A 36 -17.02 18.70 -16.11
CA LYS A 36 -17.55 19.65 -15.11
C LYS A 36 -16.49 20.62 -14.59
N MET A 37 -15.21 20.22 -14.57
CA MET A 37 -14.06 21.05 -14.15
C MET A 37 -14.25 21.81 -12.82
N SER A 38 -14.91 21.23 -11.82
CA SER A 38 -15.08 21.95 -10.55
C SER A 38 -13.74 22.16 -9.85
N LYS A 39 -13.52 23.34 -9.26
CA LYS A 39 -12.27 23.67 -8.55
C LYS A 39 -11.92 22.62 -7.49
N GLN A 40 -12.92 22.19 -6.70
CA GLN A 40 -12.74 21.17 -5.68
C GLN A 40 -12.32 19.81 -6.26
N TYR A 41 -12.90 19.41 -7.40
CA TYR A 41 -12.52 18.15 -8.06
C TYR A 41 -11.07 18.20 -8.54
N LEU A 42 -10.69 19.27 -9.24
CA LEU A 42 -9.32 19.45 -9.74
C LEU A 42 -8.31 19.50 -8.59
N ALA A 43 -8.62 20.17 -7.49
CA ALA A 43 -7.79 20.17 -6.29
C ALA A 43 -7.60 18.75 -5.73
N ASN A 44 -8.68 17.98 -5.57
CA ASN A 44 -8.59 16.60 -5.09
C ASN A 44 -7.79 15.69 -6.02
N VAL A 45 -7.91 15.88 -7.34
CA VAL A 45 -7.09 15.15 -8.33
C VAL A 45 -5.61 15.54 -8.22
N ALA A 46 -5.31 16.83 -8.04
CA ALA A 46 -3.94 17.31 -7.87
C ALA A 46 -3.29 16.71 -6.61
N LEU A 47 -4.03 16.58 -5.51
CA LEU A 47 -3.54 15.90 -4.29
C LEU A 47 -3.13 14.44 -4.57
N LYS A 48 -3.86 13.73 -5.42
CA LYS A 48 -3.55 12.33 -5.81
C LYS A 48 -2.34 12.26 -6.73
N ILE A 49 -2.25 13.18 -7.70
CA ILE A 49 -1.11 13.24 -8.63
C ILE A 49 0.17 13.56 -7.86
N ASN A 50 0.14 14.56 -6.96
CA ASN A 50 1.30 14.98 -6.17
C ASN A 50 1.92 13.80 -5.42
N VAL A 51 1.12 12.99 -4.73
CA VAL A 51 1.61 11.80 -4.00
C VAL A 51 2.18 10.73 -4.94
N LYS A 52 1.54 10.51 -6.10
CA LYS A 52 2.01 9.50 -7.09
C LYS A 52 3.36 9.84 -7.71
N VAL A 53 3.71 11.12 -7.79
CA VAL A 53 5.01 11.58 -8.29
C VAL A 53 6.03 11.84 -7.16
N GLY A 54 5.74 11.38 -5.94
CA GLY A 54 6.66 11.47 -4.79
C GLY A 54 6.52 12.74 -3.94
N GLY A 55 5.55 13.60 -4.25
CA GLY A 55 5.24 14.80 -3.46
C GLY A 55 4.50 14.50 -2.15
N ARG A 56 4.51 15.48 -1.24
CA ARG A 56 3.78 15.44 0.04
C ARG A 56 2.76 16.57 0.07
N ASN A 57 1.50 16.25 0.34
CA ASN A 57 0.43 17.26 0.41
C ASN A 57 0.48 18.05 1.72
N THR A 58 0.71 17.37 2.83
CA THR A 58 0.81 17.95 4.17
C THR A 58 1.83 17.19 4.99
N VAL A 59 2.40 17.85 6.00
CA VAL A 59 3.30 17.26 6.99
C VAL A 59 2.94 17.85 8.34
N LEU A 60 2.91 17.02 9.39
CA LEU A 60 2.74 17.51 10.76
C LEU A 60 3.93 18.39 11.14
N VAL A 61 3.68 19.57 11.71
CA VAL A 61 4.74 20.47 12.19
C VAL A 61 5.62 19.77 13.23
N ASP A 62 5.04 18.88 14.03
CA ASP A 62 5.78 18.08 15.01
C ASP A 62 6.65 17.00 14.37
N ALA A 63 6.31 16.50 13.18
CA ALA A 63 7.21 15.62 12.44
C ALA A 63 8.46 16.38 11.96
N LEU A 64 8.28 17.64 11.54
CA LEU A 64 9.40 18.50 11.09
C LEU A 64 10.31 18.89 12.26
N SER A 65 9.72 19.21 13.40
CA SER A 65 10.46 19.56 14.64
C SER A 65 10.91 18.34 15.45
N ARG A 66 10.67 17.12 14.95
CA ARG A 66 11.00 15.85 15.62
C ARG A 66 10.43 15.72 17.03
N ARG A 67 9.20 16.18 17.23
CA ARG A 67 8.49 16.22 18.52
C ARG A 67 7.38 15.18 18.65
N ILE A 68 7.23 14.26 17.69
CA ILE A 68 6.24 13.18 17.79
C ILE A 68 6.80 12.08 18.71
N PRO A 69 6.23 11.85 19.91
CA PRO A 69 6.69 10.79 20.80
C PRO A 69 6.60 9.42 20.11
N LEU A 70 7.49 8.49 20.49
CA LEU A 70 7.60 7.12 19.95
C LEU A 70 7.98 7.01 18.46
N VAL A 71 7.88 8.09 17.69
CA VAL A 71 8.21 8.11 16.25
C VAL A 71 9.51 8.86 16.00
N SER A 72 9.74 9.98 16.69
CA SER A 72 10.87 10.88 16.41
C SER A 72 12.11 10.61 17.26
N ASP A 73 11.95 9.90 18.37
CA ASP A 73 12.99 9.57 19.37
C ASP A 73 13.95 8.49 18.88
N ARG A 74 13.47 7.59 18.01
CA ARG A 74 14.28 6.51 17.42
C ARG A 74 13.83 6.20 15.99
N PRO A 75 14.68 5.58 15.15
CA PRO A 75 14.28 5.13 13.81
C PRO A 75 13.04 4.24 13.88
N THR A 76 11.89 4.75 13.43
CA THR A 76 10.60 4.09 13.60
C THR A 76 9.95 3.86 12.24
N ILE A 77 9.59 2.62 11.95
CA ILE A 77 8.78 2.27 10.78
C ILE A 77 7.31 2.17 11.20
N ILE A 78 6.43 2.75 10.39
CA ILE A 78 4.98 2.69 10.57
C ILE A 78 4.39 2.06 9.31
N PHE A 79 3.62 0.99 9.46
CA PHE A 79 2.90 0.36 8.36
C PHE A 79 1.58 -0.23 8.85
N GLY A 80 0.66 -0.46 7.93
CA GLY A 80 -0.60 -1.13 8.22
C GLY A 80 -0.92 -2.21 7.21
N THR A 81 -1.76 -3.16 7.61
CA THR A 81 -2.27 -4.20 6.72
C THR A 81 -3.77 -4.33 6.89
N ASP A 82 -4.44 -4.43 5.75
CA ASP A 82 -5.86 -4.73 5.61
C ASP A 82 -6.01 -6.05 4.83
N VAL A 83 -7.19 -6.64 4.91
CA VAL A 83 -7.60 -7.81 4.13
C VAL A 83 -8.95 -7.52 3.50
N THR A 84 -8.99 -7.52 2.18
CA THR A 84 -10.26 -7.43 1.45
C THR A 84 -10.69 -8.83 1.03
N HIS A 85 -11.80 -9.30 1.60
CA HIS A 85 -12.43 -10.56 1.21
C HIS A 85 -13.21 -10.41 -0.11
N PRO A 86 -13.29 -11.48 -0.93
CA PRO A 86 -14.14 -11.49 -2.11
C PRO A 86 -15.62 -11.31 -1.71
N HIS A 87 -16.45 -10.86 -2.65
CA HIS A 87 -17.89 -10.78 -2.41
C HIS A 87 -18.44 -12.20 -2.19
N PRO A 88 -19.43 -12.39 -1.29
CA PRO A 88 -20.08 -13.68 -1.11
C PRO A 88 -20.55 -14.23 -2.46
N GLY A 89 -20.03 -15.40 -2.87
CA GLY A 89 -20.34 -16.03 -4.17
C GLY A 89 -19.21 -15.99 -5.21
N GLU A 90 -18.11 -15.27 -4.98
CA GLU A 90 -16.90 -15.32 -5.80
C GLU A 90 -15.80 -16.19 -5.14
N ASP A 91 -16.08 -17.49 -4.96
CA ASP A 91 -15.18 -18.42 -4.26
C ASP A 91 -13.83 -18.67 -4.97
N SER A 92 -13.69 -18.23 -6.22
CA SER A 92 -12.47 -18.41 -7.02
C SER A 92 -11.48 -17.24 -6.92
N ASN A 93 -11.88 -16.10 -6.33
CA ASN A 93 -11.02 -14.93 -6.24
C ASN A 93 -10.22 -14.95 -4.92
N PRO A 94 -8.87 -14.96 -4.96
CA PRO A 94 -8.10 -14.86 -3.73
C PRO A 94 -8.36 -13.50 -3.07
N SER A 95 -8.45 -13.47 -1.74
CA SER A 95 -8.52 -12.19 -1.03
C SER A 95 -7.25 -11.39 -1.35
N ILE A 96 -7.39 -10.13 -1.77
CA ILE A 96 -6.25 -9.25 -2.01
C ILE A 96 -5.70 -8.91 -0.61
N ALA A 97 -4.58 -9.57 -0.26
CA ALA A 97 -3.91 -9.68 1.04
C ALA A 97 -4.22 -10.92 1.92
N ALA A 98 -5.10 -11.86 1.53
CA ALA A 98 -5.35 -13.04 2.37
C ALA A 98 -5.62 -14.36 1.62
N ILE A 99 -4.62 -15.21 1.71
CA ILE A 99 -4.68 -16.61 2.18
C ILE A 99 -6.07 -17.10 2.60
N THR A 100 -6.37 -18.30 2.14
CA THR A 100 -7.47 -19.18 2.53
C THR A 100 -7.71 -19.24 4.04
N HIS A 101 -9.00 -19.21 4.43
CA HIS A 101 -9.66 -19.19 5.74
C HIS A 101 -9.04 -19.79 7.03
N ARG A 102 -7.78 -20.26 7.11
CA ARG A 102 -7.24 -20.86 8.35
C ARG A 102 -5.72 -20.71 8.58
N GLN A 103 -5.01 -19.85 7.85
CA GLN A 103 -3.59 -19.62 8.13
C GLN A 103 -3.31 -18.12 8.33
N GLU A 104 -2.75 -17.83 9.49
CA GLU A 104 -2.47 -16.50 10.04
C GLU A 104 -1.83 -15.60 8.98
N LEU A 105 -2.36 -14.38 8.81
CA LEU A 105 -1.82 -13.36 7.88
C LEU A 105 -0.31 -13.21 8.01
N ILE A 106 0.18 -13.35 9.24
CA ILE A 106 1.58 -13.24 9.61
C ILE A 106 2.46 -14.19 8.79
N GLN A 107 1.98 -15.39 8.47
CA GLN A 107 2.73 -16.37 7.69
C GLN A 107 3.01 -15.89 6.26
N ASP A 108 2.16 -15.03 5.69
CA ASP A 108 2.43 -14.43 4.38
C ASP A 108 3.15 -13.09 4.44
N LEU A 109 2.97 -12.37 5.55
CA LEU A 109 3.71 -11.14 5.81
C LEU A 109 5.22 -11.39 5.93
N PHE A 110 5.60 -12.54 6.49
CA PHE A 110 6.99 -12.99 6.57
C PHE A 110 7.07 -14.50 6.34
N LYS A 111 7.73 -14.90 5.25
CA LYS A 111 7.95 -16.30 4.89
C LYS A 111 9.40 -16.67 5.05
N GLN A 112 9.62 -17.92 5.40
CA GLN A 112 10.92 -18.56 5.32
C GLN A 112 10.77 -19.90 4.61
N TRP A 113 11.65 -20.15 3.64
CA TRP A 113 11.70 -21.42 2.93
C TRP A 113 13.15 -21.85 2.74
N GLN A 114 13.32 -23.13 2.43
CA GLN A 114 14.62 -23.68 2.09
C GLN A 114 14.79 -23.60 0.57
N ASP A 115 15.70 -22.76 0.11
CA ASP A 115 16.15 -22.73 -1.26
C ASP A 115 17.23 -23.82 -1.45
N PRO A 116 17.10 -24.70 -2.46
CA PRO A 116 18.05 -25.80 -2.68
C PRO A 116 19.51 -25.35 -2.87
N VAL A 117 19.73 -24.11 -3.31
CA VAL A 117 21.06 -23.56 -3.63
C VAL A 117 21.52 -22.57 -2.56
N ARG A 118 20.63 -21.68 -2.10
CA ARG A 118 20.94 -20.57 -1.18
C ARG A 118 20.76 -20.95 0.30
N GLY A 119 20.21 -22.12 0.59
CA GLY A 119 19.87 -22.52 1.94
C GLY A 119 18.63 -21.80 2.47
N ARG A 120 18.64 -21.38 3.73
CA ARG A 120 17.49 -20.74 4.39
C ARG A 120 17.27 -19.33 3.82
N VAL A 121 16.21 -19.14 3.04
CA VAL A 121 15.82 -17.84 2.47
C VAL A 121 14.59 -17.30 3.19
N THR A 122 14.54 -15.98 3.34
CA THR A 122 13.39 -15.25 3.92
C THR A 122 12.77 -14.32 2.87
N GLY A 123 11.49 -14.04 2.99
CA GLY A 123 10.71 -13.19 2.09
C GLY A 123 9.43 -12.68 2.76
N GLY A 124 8.55 -12.08 1.97
CA GLY A 124 7.30 -11.51 2.45
C GLY A 124 7.35 -9.99 2.59
N MET A 125 6.16 -9.38 2.62
CA MET A 125 5.97 -7.93 2.57
C MET A 125 6.71 -7.20 3.69
N ILE A 126 6.74 -7.75 4.91
CA ILE A 126 7.46 -7.12 6.03
C ILE A 126 8.97 -7.06 5.73
N LYS A 127 9.57 -8.12 5.16
CA LYS A 127 10.99 -8.11 4.82
C LYS A 127 11.31 -7.00 3.82
N GLU A 128 10.50 -6.84 2.80
CA GLU A 128 10.68 -5.80 1.78
C GLU A 128 10.55 -4.40 2.38
N LEU A 129 9.56 -4.19 3.27
CA LEU A 129 9.41 -2.94 4.03
C LEU A 129 10.65 -2.64 4.88
N LEU A 130 11.18 -3.63 5.61
CA LEU A 130 12.39 -3.46 6.43
C LEU A 130 13.63 -3.15 5.59
N ILE A 131 13.77 -3.77 4.42
CA ILE A 131 14.86 -3.47 3.48
C ILE A 131 14.72 -2.05 2.93
N SER A 132 13.51 -1.66 2.53
CA SER A 132 13.20 -0.31 2.03
C SER A 132 13.50 0.75 3.09
N PHE A 133 13.08 0.53 4.34
CA PHE A 133 13.39 1.41 5.45
C PHE A 133 14.90 1.58 5.64
N ARG A 134 15.66 0.49 5.65
CA ARG A 134 17.12 0.55 5.80
C ARG A 134 17.78 1.28 4.64
N ARG A 135 17.28 1.14 3.40
CA ARG A 135 17.77 1.89 2.23
C ARG A 135 17.50 3.39 2.37
N ALA A 136 16.33 3.77 2.89
CA ALA A 136 15.93 5.17 3.03
C ALA A 136 16.58 5.89 4.22
N ILE A 137 16.72 5.21 5.37
CA ILE A 137 17.18 5.81 6.64
C ILE A 137 18.64 5.45 6.96
N GLY A 138 19.21 4.43 6.32
CA GLY A 138 20.56 3.92 6.59
C GLY A 138 20.66 3.04 7.85
N GLN A 139 19.63 3.01 8.69
CA GLN A 139 19.56 2.25 9.93
C GLN A 139 18.41 1.24 9.89
N LYS A 140 18.50 0.19 10.73
CA LYS A 140 17.36 -0.70 10.97
C LYS A 140 16.33 0.01 11.85
N PRO A 141 15.02 -0.27 11.71
CA PRO A 141 14.03 0.23 12.66
C PRO A 141 14.36 -0.24 14.08
N GLN A 142 14.26 0.68 15.04
CA GLN A 142 14.33 0.43 16.47
C GLN A 142 12.93 0.39 17.11
N CYS A 143 11.93 0.88 16.40
CA CYS A 143 10.51 0.73 16.75
C CYS A 143 9.71 0.36 15.49
N ILE A 144 8.71 -0.49 15.68
CA ILE A 144 7.72 -0.86 14.66
C ILE A 144 6.35 -0.51 15.23
N ILE A 145 5.62 0.35 14.54
CA ILE A 145 4.20 0.62 14.82
C ILE A 145 3.39 -0.03 13.70
N PHE A 146 2.57 -1.01 14.07
CA PHE A 146 1.79 -1.81 13.13
C PHE A 146 0.30 -1.63 13.36
N TYR A 147 -0.42 -1.17 12.34
CA TYR A 147 -1.88 -1.06 12.35
C TYR A 147 -2.51 -2.20 11.56
N ARG A 148 -3.33 -3.03 12.22
CA ARG A 148 -4.04 -4.14 11.58
C ARG A 148 -5.53 -3.81 11.52
N ASP A 149 -6.07 -3.66 10.32
CA ASP A 149 -7.49 -3.35 10.10
C ASP A 149 -8.34 -4.63 9.92
N GLY A 150 -9.64 -4.59 10.20
CA GLY A 150 -10.55 -5.70 9.89
C GLY A 150 -10.34 -6.98 10.73
N VAL A 151 -9.98 -6.84 12.01
CA VAL A 151 -9.90 -7.97 12.97
C VAL A 151 -11.09 -7.88 13.92
N SER A 152 -11.91 -8.94 13.93
CA SER A 152 -13.00 -9.08 14.90
C SER A 152 -12.48 -9.48 16.27
N GLU A 153 -13.24 -9.24 17.35
CA GLU A 153 -12.81 -9.56 18.72
C GLU A 153 -12.39 -11.02 18.91
N GLY A 154 -13.02 -11.96 18.19
CA GLY A 154 -12.68 -13.39 18.25
C GLY A 154 -11.44 -13.80 17.46
N GLN A 155 -10.73 -12.86 16.83
CA GLN A 155 -9.52 -13.09 16.03
C GLN A 155 -8.26 -12.45 16.62
N PHE A 156 -8.37 -11.83 17.81
CA PHE A 156 -7.22 -11.43 18.62
C PHE A 156 -6.71 -12.61 19.46
#